data_AF-A0A7L3GU15-F1
#
_entry.id   AF-A0A7L3GU15-F1
#
_cell.length_a   1.000
_cell.length_b   1.000
_cell.length_c   1.000
_cell.angle_alpha   90.00
_cell.angle_beta   90.00
_cell.angle_gamma   90.00
#
_symmetry.space_group_name_H-M   'P 1'
#
loop_
_entity.id
_entity.type
_entity.pdbx_description
1 polymer ?
#
loop_
_entity_poly.entity_id
_entity_poly.type
_entity_poly.pdbx_seq_one_letter_code
_entity_poly.pdbx_strand_id
1 'polypeptide(L)'
;RWTNYLPLGRRMPGTRFIAFKVPLRKSFDQNLLPEERFSPRDLIKKIKEQKEELGLIIDLTYTTRYYGPEELPATLCYSKILTMGHEIPNKHTIFQFKCIVKKFLRDNRDNGKCGFPLHCC
;
A
#
# COMPACT_ATOMS: atom_id res chain seq x y z
N ARG A 1 -5.18 13.67 12.04
CA ARG A 1 -4.51 12.39 12.38
C ARG A 1 -3.78 11.79 11.17
N TRP A 2 -4.39 11.67 9.97
CA TRP A 2 -3.68 11.19 8.76
C TRP A 2 -2.45 12.03 8.36
N THR A 3 -2.53 13.36 8.55
CA THR A 3 -1.42 14.29 8.29
C THR A 3 -0.24 14.12 9.26
N ASN A 4 -0.47 13.50 10.44
CA ASN A 4 0.55 13.32 11.46
C ASN A 4 1.49 12.13 11.18
N TYR A 5 1.16 11.29 10.19
CA TYR A 5 1.97 10.11 9.84
C TYR A 5 2.84 10.36 8.62
N LEU A 6 4.05 9.80 8.66
CA LEU A 6 4.96 9.78 7.53
C LEU A 6 4.30 9.07 6.32
N PRO A 7 4.39 9.64 5.10
CA PRO A 7 3.75 9.06 3.94
C PRO A 7 4.22 7.64 3.59
N LEU A 8 5.53 7.40 3.69
CA LEU A 8 6.19 6.16 3.26
C LEU A 8 7.27 5.78 4.28
N GLY A 9 7.21 4.54 4.78
CA GLY A 9 8.25 3.93 5.61
C GLY A 9 9.42 3.41 4.78
N ARG A 10 10.40 2.81 5.45
CA ARG A 10 11.50 2.09 4.77
C ARG A 10 11.13 0.62 4.60
N ARG A 11 11.80 -0.04 3.65
CA ARG A 11 11.78 -1.50 3.54
C ARG A 11 12.21 -2.14 4.86
N MET A 12 11.40 -3.08 5.33
CA MET A 12 11.70 -3.86 6.53
C MET A 12 12.84 -4.85 6.22
N PRO A 13 13.98 -4.77 6.93
CA PRO A 13 15.12 -5.66 6.70
C PRO A 13 14.74 -7.13 6.78
N GLY A 14 15.34 -7.96 5.91
CA GLY A 14 15.03 -9.39 5.82
C GLY A 14 13.68 -9.72 5.18
N THR A 15 12.92 -8.71 4.73
CA THR A 15 11.62 -8.91 4.06
C THR A 15 11.52 -8.13 2.75
N ARG A 16 10.38 -8.29 2.07
CA ARG A 16 10.00 -7.48 0.91
C ARG A 16 8.82 -6.55 1.23
N PHE A 17 8.65 -6.20 2.52
CA PHE A 17 7.58 -5.35 3.02
C PHE A 17 8.02 -3.89 3.14
N ILE A 18 7.16 -2.98 2.70
CA ILE A 18 7.25 -1.53 2.92
C ILE A 18 5.89 -1.10 3.46
N ALA A 19 5.87 -0.35 4.57
CA ALA A 19 4.63 0.23 5.07
C ALA A 19 4.48 1.69 4.60
N PHE A 20 3.27 2.14 4.32
CA PHE A 20 2.97 3.51 3.89
C PHE A 20 1.56 3.88 4.35
N LYS A 21 1.25 5.18 4.46
CA LYS A 21 -0.12 5.60 4.78
C LYS A 21 -0.99 5.54 3.51
N VAL A 22 -2.31 5.55 3.67
CA VAL A 22 -3.21 5.50 2.51
C VAL A 22 -2.98 6.73 1.60
N PRO A 23 -2.68 6.54 0.30
CA PRO A 23 -2.66 7.64 -0.65
C PRO A 23 -4.08 8.10 -0.96
N LEU A 24 -4.25 9.39 -1.20
CA LEU A 24 -5.54 10.03 -1.41
C LEU A 24 -5.64 10.52 -2.85
N ARG A 25 -6.78 10.26 -3.49
CA ARG A 25 -7.13 10.83 -4.80
C ARG A 25 -7.33 12.33 -4.70
N LYS A 26 -7.23 13.01 -5.84
CA LYS A 26 -7.29 14.48 -5.94
C LYS A 26 -8.53 15.13 -5.30
N SER A 27 -9.65 14.42 -5.18
CA SER A 27 -10.85 14.98 -4.55
C SER A 27 -10.64 15.35 -3.07
N PHE A 28 -9.61 14.80 -2.40
CA PHE A 28 -9.26 15.16 -1.03
C PHE A 28 -8.33 16.38 -0.94
N ASP A 29 -7.75 16.85 -2.05
CA ASP A 29 -6.75 17.93 -2.08
C ASP A 29 -7.30 19.27 -1.56
N GLN A 30 -8.63 19.48 -1.62
CA GLN A 30 -9.29 20.69 -1.12
C GLN A 30 -9.20 20.82 0.41
N ASN A 31 -8.99 19.70 1.12
CA ASN A 31 -8.91 19.63 2.57
C ASN A 31 -7.47 19.50 3.08
N LEU A 32 -6.47 19.62 2.20
CA LEU A 32 -5.06 19.36 2.51
C LEU A 32 -4.18 20.49 1.98
N LEU A 33 -3.18 20.88 2.77
CA LEU A 33 -2.13 21.77 2.30
C LEU A 33 -1.28 21.06 1.22
N PRO A 34 -0.73 21.77 0.23
CA PRO A 34 0.07 21.18 -0.84
C PRO A 34 1.17 20.23 -0.36
N GLU A 35 1.84 20.58 0.73
CA GLU A 35 2.90 19.81 1.39
C GLU A 35 2.42 18.55 2.12
N GLU A 36 1.14 18.49 2.49
CA GLU A 36 0.53 17.34 3.15
C GLU A 36 -0.01 16.31 2.17
N ARG A 37 -0.18 16.69 0.90
CA ARG A 37 -0.75 15.81 -0.13
C ARG A 37 0.12 14.59 -0.36
N PHE A 38 -0.56 13.46 -0.52
CA PHE A 38 0.07 12.20 -0.82
C PHE A 38 -0.84 11.38 -1.73
N SER A 39 -0.61 11.49 -3.03
CA SER A 39 -1.36 10.79 -4.06
C SER A 39 -0.76 9.42 -4.40
N PRO A 40 -1.49 8.55 -5.12
CA PRO A 40 -0.91 7.30 -5.64
C PRO A 40 0.33 7.55 -6.51
N ARG A 41 0.40 8.68 -7.22
CA ARG A 41 1.58 9.07 -8.00
C ARG A 41 2.77 9.39 -7.11
N ASP A 42 2.53 10.09 -5.99
CA ASP A 42 3.58 10.41 -5.02
C ASP A 42 4.14 9.16 -4.34
N LEU A 43 3.29 8.16 -4.06
CA LEU A 43 3.72 6.85 -3.58
C LEU A 43 4.73 6.22 -4.53
N ILE A 44 4.39 6.10 -5.82
CA ILE A 44 5.27 5.49 -6.83
C ILE A 44 6.58 6.28 -6.96
N LYS A 45 6.51 7.61 -6.95
CA LYS A 45 7.70 8.47 -7.02
C LYS A 45 8.62 8.23 -5.81
N LYS A 46 8.07 8.27 -4.59
CA LYS A 46 8.84 8.08 -3.35
C LYS A 46 9.47 6.69 -3.24
N ILE A 47 8.79 5.66 -3.74
CA ILE A 47 9.36 4.30 -3.82
C ILE A 47 10.58 4.28 -4.73
N LYS A 48 10.49 4.90 -5.92
CA LYS A 48 11.61 4.98 -6.86
C LYS A 48 12.78 5.77 -6.28
N GLU A 49 12.50 6.83 -5.52
CA GLU A 49 13.51 7.60 -4.78
C GLU A 49 14.24 6.73 -3.73
N GLN A 50 13.55 5.75 -3.14
CA GLN A 50 14.16 4.75 -2.25
C GLN A 50 14.92 3.63 -3.01
N LYS A 51 14.98 3.68 -4.35
CA LYS A 51 15.54 2.63 -5.22
C LYS A 51 14.87 1.26 -5.05
N GLU A 52 13.58 1.28 -4.68
CA GLU A 52 12.75 0.08 -4.56
C GLU A 52 11.74 0.03 -5.72
N GLU A 53 11.18 -1.14 -5.98
CA GLU A 53 10.10 -1.33 -6.97
C GLU A 53 8.92 -2.03 -6.29
N LEU A 54 7.71 -1.47 -6.43
CA LEU A 54 6.50 -2.11 -5.94
C LEU A 54 5.95 -3.10 -6.96
N GLY A 55 5.67 -4.33 -6.52
CA GLY A 55 5.02 -5.34 -7.35
C GLY A 55 3.54 -5.61 -7.03
N LEU A 56 3.10 -5.37 -5.78
CA LEU A 56 1.72 -5.63 -5.36
C LEU A 56 1.35 -4.72 -4.21
N ILE A 57 0.27 -3.94 -4.26
CA ILE A 57 -0.32 -3.26 -3.10
C ILE A 57 -1.36 -4.16 -2.43
N ILE A 58 -1.27 -4.31 -1.10
CA ILE A 58 -2.35 -4.89 -0.29
C ILE A 58 -3.03 -3.76 0.49
N ASP A 59 -4.28 -3.46 0.11
CA ASP A 59 -5.10 -2.43 0.73
C ASP A 59 -5.97 -3.02 1.84
N LEU A 60 -5.68 -2.62 3.07
CA LEU A 60 -6.38 -3.08 4.26
C LEU A 60 -7.51 -2.14 4.71
N THR A 61 -7.76 -1.05 3.98
CA THR A 61 -8.79 -0.07 4.34
C THR A 61 -10.18 -0.65 4.18
N TYR A 62 -11.08 -0.32 5.11
CA TYR A 62 -12.48 -0.74 5.06
C TYR A 62 -13.34 0.11 4.10
N THR A 63 -12.73 0.77 3.11
CA THR A 63 -13.42 1.66 2.17
C THR A 63 -12.68 1.76 0.85
N THR A 64 -13.39 1.95 -0.26
CA THR A 64 -12.82 2.16 -1.61
C THR A 64 -12.74 3.64 -1.99
N ARG A 65 -13.07 4.56 -1.07
CA ARG A 65 -13.22 5.98 -1.38
C ARG A 65 -11.91 6.75 -1.54
N TYR A 66 -10.77 6.19 -1.14
CA TYR A 66 -9.51 6.92 -1.04
C TYR A 66 -8.78 7.01 -2.37
N TYR A 67 -8.69 5.90 -3.10
CA TYR A 67 -8.15 5.84 -4.45
C TYR A 67 -8.62 4.53 -5.11
N GLY A 68 -8.61 4.50 -6.43
CA GLY A 68 -8.95 3.31 -7.20
C GLY A 68 -7.72 2.64 -7.83
N PRO A 69 -7.77 1.33 -8.14
CA PRO A 69 -6.70 0.64 -8.86
C PRO A 69 -6.41 1.25 -10.24
N GLU A 70 -7.38 1.94 -10.85
CA GLU A 70 -7.23 2.69 -12.09
C GLU A 70 -6.24 3.85 -12.01
N GLU A 71 -5.93 4.34 -10.81
CA GLU A 71 -4.94 5.40 -10.59
C GLU A 71 -3.51 4.85 -10.43
N LEU A 72 -3.36 3.52 -10.38
CA LEU A 72 -2.09 2.84 -10.25
C LEU A 72 -1.51 2.42 -11.62
N PRO A 73 -0.19 2.25 -11.74
CA PRO A 73 0.42 1.70 -12.94
C PRO A 73 -0.11 0.29 -13.24
N ALA A 74 -0.37 -0.04 -14.51
CA ALA A 74 -0.86 -1.36 -14.93
C ALA A 74 0.07 -2.53 -14.56
N THR A 75 1.35 -2.25 -14.33
CA THR A 75 2.35 -3.23 -13.88
C THR A 75 2.24 -3.57 -12.40
N LEU A 76 1.47 -2.80 -11.62
CA LEU A 76 1.33 -2.95 -10.18
C LEU A 76 0.07 -3.77 -9.86
N CYS A 77 0.24 -4.93 -9.24
CA CYS A 77 -0.91 -5.69 -8.76
C CYS A 77 -1.58 -4.94 -7.59
N TYR A 78 -2.90 -5.02 -7.49
CA TYR A 78 -3.67 -4.47 -6.38
C TYR A 78 -4.57 -5.55 -5.80
N SER A 79 -4.61 -5.66 -4.48
CA SER A 79 -5.50 -6.58 -3.76
C SER A 79 -6.10 -5.87 -2.55
N LYS A 80 -7.42 -5.91 -2.41
CA LYS A 80 -8.13 -5.32 -1.28
C LYS A 80 -8.57 -6.38 -0.30
N ILE A 81 -8.27 -6.17 0.97
CA ILE A 81 -8.71 -7.01 2.09
C ILE A 81 -9.38 -6.08 3.10
N LEU A 82 -10.71 -6.05 3.09
CA LEU A 82 -11.48 -5.22 4.00
C LEU A 82 -11.19 -5.61 5.45
N THR A 83 -10.46 -4.74 6.16
CA THR A 83 -10.10 -4.95 7.56
C THR A 83 -10.76 -3.87 8.38
N MET A 84 -11.68 -4.26 9.28
CA MET A 84 -12.30 -3.31 10.20
C MET A 84 -11.22 -2.75 11.13
N GLY A 85 -11.21 -1.43 11.29
CA GLY A 85 -10.33 -0.78 12.25
C GLY A 85 -10.73 -1.13 13.67
N HIS A 86 -9.76 -1.06 14.59
CA HIS A 86 -9.93 -1.26 16.03
C HIS A 86 -10.29 -2.69 16.48
N GLU A 87 -10.45 -3.63 15.55
CA GLU A 87 -10.63 -5.05 15.85
C GLU A 87 -9.42 -5.86 15.39
N ILE A 88 -9.13 -6.95 16.10
CA ILE A 88 -8.11 -7.91 15.67
C ILE A 88 -8.63 -8.58 14.39
N PRO A 89 -7.86 -8.55 13.27
CA PRO A 89 -8.27 -9.21 12.04
C PRO A 89 -8.62 -10.67 12.29
N ASN A 90 -9.78 -11.10 11.79
CA ASN A 90 -10.22 -12.47 11.98
C ASN A 90 -9.31 -13.46 11.22
N LYS A 91 -9.41 -14.76 11.55
CA LYS A 91 -8.60 -15.81 10.93
C LYS A 91 -8.72 -15.83 9.41
N HIS A 92 -9.88 -15.45 8.86
CA HIS A 92 -10.10 -15.39 7.41
C HIS A 92 -9.30 -14.26 6.75
N THR A 93 -9.33 -13.05 7.32
CA THR A 93 -8.52 -11.89 6.88
C THR A 93 -7.02 -12.22 6.91
N ILE A 94 -6.56 -12.83 8.01
CA ILE A 94 -5.15 -13.26 8.14
C ILE A 94 -4.80 -14.31 7.09
N PHE A 95 -5.68 -15.27 6.84
CA PHE A 95 -5.48 -16.31 5.83
C PHE A 95 -5.41 -15.72 4.42
N GLN A 96 -6.33 -14.82 4.06
CA GLN A 96 -6.33 -14.12 2.77
C GLN A 96 -5.02 -13.36 2.56
N PHE A 97 -4.59 -12.59 3.55
CA PHE A 97 -3.33 -11.86 3.51
C PHE A 97 -2.15 -12.81 3.25
N LYS A 98 -2.06 -13.91 4.02
CA LYS A 98 -1.02 -14.93 3.84
C LYS A 98 -1.04 -15.56 2.45
N CYS A 99 -2.21 -15.86 1.89
CA CYS A 99 -2.33 -16.44 0.56
C CYS A 99 -1.88 -15.47 -0.53
N ILE A 100 -2.29 -14.20 -0.46
CA ILE A 100 -1.88 -13.15 -1.41
C ILE A 100 -0.36 -12.97 -1.36
N VAL A 101 0.22 -12.89 -0.15
CA VAL A 101 1.66 -12.76 0.05
C VAL A 101 2.43 -13.96 -0.52
N LYS A 102 2.01 -15.19 -0.18
CA LYS A 102 2.65 -16.41 -0.69
C LYS A 102 2.56 -16.53 -2.20
N LYS A 103 1.41 -16.17 -2.79
CA LYS A 103 1.22 -16.16 -4.24
C LYS A 103 2.19 -15.20 -4.91
N PHE A 104 2.25 -13.96 -4.44
CA PHE A 104 3.15 -12.97 -5.01
C PHE A 104 4.62 -13.38 -4.89
N LEU A 105 5.05 -13.89 -3.73
CA LEU A 105 6.43 -14.34 -3.52
C LEU A 105 6.81 -15.52 -4.41
N ARG A 106 5.89 -16.46 -4.65
CA ARG A 106 6.11 -17.60 -5.54
C ARG A 106 6.22 -17.14 -7.00
N ASP A 107 5.33 -16.25 -7.43
CA ASP A 107 5.26 -15.79 -8.81
C ASP A 107 6.40 -14.79 -9.13
N ASN A 108 7.07 -14.22 -8.10
CA ASN A 108 8.20 -13.28 -8.21
C ASN A 108 9.48 -13.81 -7.52
N ARG A 109 9.71 -15.12 -7.59
CA ARG A 109 10.85 -15.77 -6.92
C ARG A 109 12.20 -15.27 -7.44
N ASP A 110 12.27 -14.95 -8.74
CA ASP A 110 13.50 -14.61 -9.46
C ASP A 110 13.75 -13.11 -9.60
N ASN A 111 12.75 -12.27 -9.32
CA ASN A 111 12.86 -10.83 -9.42
C ASN A 111 13.00 -10.24 -8.00
N GLY A 112 14.05 -9.46 -7.75
CA GLY A 112 14.29 -8.73 -6.48
C GLY A 112 13.22 -7.67 -6.11
N LYS A 113 12.06 -7.68 -6.77
CA LYS A 113 10.95 -6.74 -6.59
C LYS A 113 10.41 -6.78 -5.17
N CYS A 114 10.22 -5.60 -4.60
CA CYS A 114 9.72 -5.39 -3.26
C CYS A 114 8.19 -5.55 -3.27
N GLY A 115 7.73 -6.61 -2.62
CA GLY A 115 6.43 -7.19 -2.92
C GLY A 115 5.24 -6.61 -2.16
N PHE A 116 5.42 -5.78 -1.14
CA PHE A 116 4.29 -5.54 -0.22
C PHE A 116 4.33 -4.17 0.47
N PRO A 117 3.77 -3.14 -0.18
CA PRO A 117 3.09 -2.01 0.44
C PRO A 117 1.97 -2.55 1.34
N LEU A 118 2.17 -2.58 2.66
CA LEU A 118 1.05 -2.57 3.61
C LEU A 118 0.68 -1.12 3.90
N HIS A 119 -0.60 -0.80 3.82
CA HIS A 119 -1.11 0.41 4.44
C HIS A 119 -2.32 0.08 5.32
N CYS A 120 -2.32 0.69 6.49
CA CYS A 120 -3.45 0.80 7.40
C CYS A 120 -3.75 2.30 7.56
N CYS A 121 -5.02 2.64 7.80
CA CYS A 121 -5.44 4.03 8.08
C CYS A 121 -4.77 4.60 9.33
#